data_AF-A0AAV5N6R8-F1
#
_entry.id   AF-A0AAV5N6R8-F1
#
_cell.length_a   1.000
_cell.length_b   1.000
_cell.length_c   1.000
_cell.angle_alpha   90.00
_cell.angle_beta   90.00
_cell.angle_gamma   90.00
#
_symmetry.space_group_name_H-M   'P 1'
#
loop_
_entity.id
_entity.type
_entity.pdbx_description
1 polymer ?
#
loop_
_entity_poly.entity_id
_entity_poly.type
_entity_poly.pdbx_seq_one_letter_code
_entity_poly.pdbx_strand_id
1 'polypeptide(L)'
;MKPHKQDLTDLFVELGKDWPSEAIIGALKRKGFDLRDIEKERGLKEGSVRNVFYRKCPSYQVAIAQKIGVPPAVIWPSRYSSEQPMTA
;
A
#
# COMPACT_ATOMS: atom_id res chain seq x y z
N MET A 1 9.64 24.38 13.45
CA MET A 1 10.21 23.01 13.49
C MET A 1 9.33 22.10 12.63
N LYS A 2 9.87 21.51 11.55
CA LYS A 2 9.13 20.58 10.69
C LYS A 2 9.38 19.17 11.21
N PRO A 3 8.35 18.40 11.62
CA PRO A 3 8.58 17.09 12.21
C PRO A 3 9.28 16.17 11.21
N HIS A 4 10.35 15.54 11.68
CA HIS A 4 11.19 14.59 10.99
C HIS A 4 10.38 13.31 10.73
N LYS A 5 9.90 13.14 9.49
CA LYS A 5 8.99 12.06 9.03
C LYS A 5 9.65 10.67 8.94
N GLN A 6 10.67 10.37 9.76
CA GLN A 6 11.46 9.14 9.59
C GLN A 6 11.08 7.96 10.50
N ASP A 7 10.13 8.11 11.43
CA ASP A 7 9.79 7.04 12.40
C ASP A 7 8.33 6.53 12.35
N LEU A 8 7.55 6.86 11.32
CA LEU A 8 6.10 6.56 11.34
C LEU A 8 5.69 5.22 10.72
N THR A 9 6.63 4.44 10.17
CA THR A 9 6.27 3.12 9.60
C THR A 9 6.18 2.02 10.64
N ASP A 10 6.79 2.21 11.82
CA ASP A 10 6.87 1.18 12.86
C ASP A 10 5.71 1.24 13.88
N LEU A 11 5.08 2.41 14.06
CA LEU A 11 4.06 2.62 15.10
C LEU A 11 2.60 2.34 14.69
N PHE A 12 2.30 2.17 13.41
CA PHE A 12 0.91 2.16 12.91
C PHE A 12 0.49 0.88 12.18
N VAL A 13 1.35 -0.15 12.13
CA VAL A 13 1.02 -1.42 11.50
C VAL A 13 0.60 -2.42 12.59
N GLU A 14 -0.71 -2.53 12.83
CA GLU A 14 -1.27 -3.64 13.62
C GLU A 14 -1.16 -4.95 12.80
N LEU A 15 -0.47 -5.95 13.35
CA LEU A 15 -0.42 -7.30 12.80
C LEU A 15 -1.85 -7.86 12.65
N GLY A 16 -2.24 -8.18 11.41
CA GLY A 16 -3.57 -8.71 11.07
C GLY A 16 -4.55 -7.68 10.50
N LYS A 17 -4.16 -6.41 10.34
CA LYS A 17 -5.02 -5.34 9.81
C LYS A 17 -4.45 -4.74 8.54
N ASP A 18 -5.34 -4.21 7.69
CA ASP A 18 -4.93 -3.45 6.51
C ASP A 18 -4.07 -2.25 6.92
N TRP A 19 -2.98 -2.01 6.19
CA TRP A 19 -2.11 -0.87 6.44
C TRP A 19 -2.91 0.43 6.29
N PRO A 20 -2.70 1.41 7.19
CA PRO A 20 -3.26 2.72 7.01
C PRO A 20 -2.65 3.39 5.77
N SER A 21 -3.40 4.30 5.16
CA SER A 21 -2.97 5.05 3.97
C SER A 21 -1.64 5.77 4.20
N GLU A 22 -1.39 6.25 5.42
CA GLU A 22 -0.13 6.89 5.82
C GLU A 22 1.06 5.94 5.80
N ALA A 23 0.90 4.69 6.24
CA ALA A 23 1.96 3.68 6.20
C ALA A 23 2.30 3.32 4.74
N ILE A 24 1.29 3.20 3.88
CA ILE A 24 1.47 2.92 2.45
C ILE A 24 2.21 4.08 1.76
N ILE A 25 1.78 5.32 2.00
CA ILE A 25 2.44 6.52 1.47
C ILE A 25 3.87 6.63 2.01
N GLY A 26 4.08 6.32 3.29
CA GLY A 26 5.41 6.28 3.92
C GLY A 26 6.33 5.26 3.25
N ALA A 27 5.85 4.05 3.02
CA ALA A 27 6.60 2.98 2.37
C ALA A 27 6.95 3.32 0.91
N LEU A 28 6.00 3.87 0.15
CA LEU A 28 6.26 4.37 -1.22
C LEU A 28 7.33 5.46 -1.20
N LYS A 29 7.21 6.42 -0.28
CA LYS A 29 8.16 7.51 -0.15
C LYS A 29 9.57 7.04 0.24
N ARG A 30 9.68 6.00 1.07
CA ARG A 30 10.98 5.36 1.40
C ARG A 30 11.63 4.71 0.18
N LYS A 31 10.84 4.22 -0.77
CA LYS A 31 11.32 3.73 -2.06
C LYS A 31 11.55 4.83 -3.10
N GLY A 32 11.18 6.08 -2.79
CA GLY A 32 11.28 7.21 -3.72
C GLY A 32 10.15 7.29 -4.74
N PHE A 33 9.03 6.60 -4.51
CA PHE A 33 7.84 6.65 -5.36
C PHE A 33 6.68 7.38 -4.65
N ASP A 34 5.74 7.91 -5.44
CA ASP A 34 4.46 8.42 -4.95
C ASP A 34 3.29 7.70 -5.64
N LEU A 35 2.07 7.84 -5.09
CA LEU A 35 0.86 7.35 -5.75
C LEU A 35 0.70 7.94 -7.15
N ARG A 36 1.14 9.19 -7.34
CA ARG A 36 1.11 9.88 -8.63
C ARG A 36 2.01 9.22 -9.68
N ASP A 37 3.13 8.62 -9.28
CA ASP A 37 4.00 7.88 -10.21
C ASP A 37 3.30 6.64 -10.73
N ILE A 38 2.54 5.95 -9.87
CA ILE A 38 1.74 4.78 -10.25
C ILE A 38 0.60 5.20 -11.18
N GLU A 39 -0.05 6.33 -10.91
CA GLU A 39 -1.09 6.89 -11.77
C GLU A 39 -0.53 7.24 -13.15
N LYS A 40 0.64 7.88 -13.22
CA LYS A 40 1.32 8.23 -14.47
C LYS A 40 1.74 6.99 -15.26
N GLU A 41 2.33 6.00 -14.60
CA GLU A 41 2.76 4.74 -15.23
C GLU A 41 1.57 4.00 -15.85
N ARG A 42 0.38 4.12 -15.26
CA ARG A 42 -0.84 3.49 -15.76
C ARG A 42 -1.71 4.40 -16.65
N GLY A 43 -1.32 5.64 -16.88
CA GLY A 43 -2.13 6.61 -17.62
C GLY A 43 -3.48 6.93 -16.95
N LEU A 44 -3.55 6.82 -15.62
CA LEU A 44 -4.77 7.08 -14.84
C LEU A 44 -4.86 8.56 -14.43
N LYS A 45 -6.09 9.01 -14.16
CA LYS A 45 -6.33 10.37 -13.68
C LYS A 45 -5.81 10.52 -12.25
N GLU A 46 -5.19 11.66 -11.95
CA GLU A 46 -4.66 11.97 -10.63
C GLU A 46 -5.77 11.83 -9.54
N GLY A 47 -5.48 11.06 -8.49
CA GLY A 47 -6.43 10.69 -7.44
C GLY A 47 -7.19 9.37 -7.64
N SER A 48 -7.05 8.71 -8.80
CA SER A 48 -7.69 7.42 -9.09
C SER A 48 -7.11 6.27 -8.25
N VAL A 49 -5.80 6.27 -8.00
CA VAL A 49 -5.16 5.23 -7.16
C VAL A 49 -5.55 5.42 -5.70
N ARG A 50 -5.84 6.64 -5.25
CA ARG A 50 -6.33 6.92 -3.88
C ARG A 50 -7.65 6.19 -3.57
N ASN A 51 -8.42 5.84 -4.59
CA ASN A 51 -9.64 5.06 -4.44
C ASN A 51 -9.38 3.65 -3.89
N VAL A 52 -8.13 3.14 -3.94
CA VAL A 52 -7.73 1.86 -3.37
C VAL A 52 -7.96 1.76 -1.85
N PHE A 53 -7.97 2.89 -1.15
CA PHE A 53 -8.23 2.95 0.30
C PHE A 53 -9.73 2.84 0.63
N TYR A 54 -10.60 3.24 -0.31
CA TYR A 54 -12.04 3.28 -0.12
C TYR A 54 -12.76 2.11 -0.82
N ARG A 55 -12.19 1.58 -1.90
CA ARG A 55 -12.76 0.53 -2.75
C ARG A 55 -11.79 -0.65 -2.87
N LYS A 56 -12.34 -1.87 -2.99
CA LYS A 56 -11.54 -3.05 -3.32
C LYS A 56 -11.12 -2.97 -4.79
N CYS A 57 -9.91 -2.46 -5.03
CA CYS A 57 -9.31 -2.37 -6.37
C CYS A 57 -8.03 -3.22 -6.42
N PRO A 58 -8.13 -4.54 -6.66
CA PRO A 58 -6.97 -5.45 -6.62
C PRO A 58 -5.85 -5.01 -7.57
N SER A 59 -6.20 -4.46 -8.74
CA SER A 59 -5.21 -3.95 -9.70
C SER A 59 -4.33 -2.83 -9.13
N TYR A 60 -4.88 -1.93 -8.30
CA TYR A 60 -4.13 -0.83 -7.68
C TYR A 60 -3.34 -1.32 -6.46
N GLN A 61 -3.93 -2.24 -5.70
CA GLN A 61 -3.25 -2.89 -4.56
C GLN A 61 -1.97 -3.58 -5.02
N VAL A 62 -2.04 -4.37 -6.08
CA VAL A 62 -0.88 -5.05 -6.67
C VAL A 62 0.17 -4.04 -7.14
N ALA A 63 -0.23 -2.95 -7.82
CA ALA A 63 0.71 -1.95 -8.31
C ALA A 63 1.50 -1.28 -7.17
N ILE A 64 0.81 -0.88 -6.11
CA ILE A 64 1.41 -0.29 -4.91
C ILE A 64 2.34 -1.30 -4.24
N ALA A 65 1.87 -2.53 -4.05
CA ALA A 65 2.63 -3.61 -3.42
C ALA A 65 3.92 -3.91 -4.20
N GLN A 66 3.85 -3.97 -5.53
CA GLN A 66 5.01 -4.12 -6.41
C GLN A 66 6.02 -2.98 -6.28
N LYS A 67 5.57 -1.72 -6.20
CA LYS A 67 6.47 -0.57 -5.98
C LYS A 67 7.14 -0.59 -4.62
N ILE A 68 6.40 -1.01 -3.59
CA ILE A 68 6.95 -1.18 -2.22
C ILE A 68 7.88 -2.41 -2.17
N GLY A 69 7.68 -3.40 -3.03
CA GLY A 69 8.43 -4.65 -3.08
C GLY A 69 7.94 -5.68 -2.05
N VAL A 70 6.67 -5.62 -1.67
CA VAL A 70 6.03 -6.59 -0.76
C VAL A 70 4.78 -7.19 -1.42
N PRO A 71 4.30 -8.35 -0.97
CA PRO A 71 3.02 -8.87 -1.43
C PRO A 71 1.86 -7.94 -1.06
N PRO A 72 0.80 -7.83 -1.89
CA PRO A 72 -0.40 -7.07 -1.52
C PRO A 72 -1.09 -7.67 -0.29
N ALA A 73 -0.92 -8.96 -0.01
CA ALA A 73 -1.38 -9.61 1.21
C ALA A 73 -0.71 -9.10 2.49
N VAL A 74 0.51 -8.56 2.41
CA VAL A 74 1.19 -7.95 3.56
C VAL A 74 0.60 -6.58 3.88
N ILE A 75 0.20 -5.84 2.86
CA ILE A 75 -0.39 -4.49 3.01
C ILE A 75 -1.88 -4.60 3.36
N TRP A 76 -2.60 -5.53 2.75
CA TRP A 76 -4.03 -5.74 2.93
C TRP A 76 -4.34 -7.18 3.36
N PRO A 77 -3.86 -7.64 4.54
CA PRO A 77 -4.12 -9.00 5.00
C PRO A 77 -5.62 -9.29 5.04
N SER A 78 -6.47 -8.37 5.52
CA SER A 78 -7.94 -8.56 5.52
C SER A 78 -8.55 -8.90 4.15
N ARG A 79 -7.90 -8.46 3.05
CA ARG A 79 -8.35 -8.72 1.67
C ARG A 79 -7.84 -10.04 1.09
N TYR A 80 -6.74 -10.57 1.62
CA TYR A 80 -6.04 -11.75 1.08
C TYR A 80 -5.97 -12.92 2.09
N SER A 81 -6.33 -12.70 3.36
CA SER A 81 -6.27 -13.69 4.45
C SER A 81 -7.26 -14.84 4.32
N SER A 82 -8.17 -14.81 3.35
CA SER A 82 -9.11 -15.91 3.14
C SER A 82 -8.56 -17.06 2.29
N GLU A 83 -7.37 -16.96 1.71
CA GLU A 83 -6.92 -17.99 0.77
C GLU A 83 -5.41 -18.19 0.78
N GLN A 84 -4.95 -18.96 1.76
CA GLN A 84 -3.96 -20.01 1.51
C GLN A 84 -4.34 -21.23 2.36
N PRO A 85 -5.14 -22.17 1.81
CA PRO A 85 -5.12 -23.53 2.29
C PRO A 85 -3.69 -24.07 2.18
N MET A 86 -3.26 -24.72 3.24
CA MET A 86 -2.23 -25.75 3.29
C MET A 86 -2.13 -26.47 1.94
N THR A 87 -1.15 -26.09 1.11
CA THR A 87 -0.75 -26.93 -0.02
C THR A 87 0.56 -27.58 0.40
N ALA A 88 0.39 -28.79 0.93
CA ALA A 88 1.43 -29.76 1.24
C ALA A 88 2.00 -30.40 -0.04
#